data_AF-A0A7W4GAW8-F1
#
_entry.id   AF-A0A7W4GAW8-F1
#
_cell.length_a   1.000
_cell.length_b   1.000
_cell.length_c   1.000
_cell.angle_alpha   90.00
_cell.angle_beta   90.00
_cell.angle_gamma   90.00
#
_symmetry.space_group_name_H-M   'P 1'
#
loop_
_entity.id
_entity.type
_entity.pdbx_description
1 polymer ?
#
loop_
_entity_poly.entity_id
_entity_poly.type
_entity_poly.pdbx_seq_one_letter_code
_entity_poly.pdbx_strand_id
1 'polypeptide(L)'
;MTNTVHAPFIEFLAQQIIKASSKAEQIAISRRCPLKDLPALRTRVKQLLNPANNKPVRSTRLPACYVLTKQRLTKMRTQQHGA
;
A
#
# COMPACT_ATOMS: atom_id res chain seq x y z
N MET A 1 -13.97 0.00 17.30
CA MET A 1 -14.37 0.35 15.92
C MET A 1 -14.17 1.84 15.73
N THR A 2 -13.07 2.27 15.10
CA THR A 2 -12.72 3.70 14.98
C THR A 2 -13.27 4.25 13.67
N ASN A 3 -14.38 4.99 13.77
CA ASN A 3 -14.88 6.03 12.87
C ASN A 3 -14.24 6.11 11.48
N THR A 4 -14.73 5.29 10.56
CA THR A 4 -14.32 5.17 9.15
C THR A 4 -14.84 6.30 8.25
N VAL A 5 -15.62 7.25 8.77
CA VAL A 5 -16.31 8.27 7.95
C VAL A 5 -15.33 9.30 7.36
N HIS A 6 -14.20 9.57 8.02
CA HIS A 6 -13.21 10.56 7.55
C HIS A 6 -12.07 10.00 6.72
N ALA A 7 -11.90 8.67 6.67
CA ALA A 7 -10.78 8.04 5.96
C ALA A 7 -10.72 8.41 4.46
N PRO A 8 -11.83 8.43 3.70
CA PRO A 8 -11.79 8.79 2.27
C PRO A 8 -11.44 10.26 2.03
N PHE A 9 -11.95 11.16 2.88
CA PHE A 9 -11.69 12.60 2.77
C PHE A 9 -10.23 12.94 3.08
N ILE A 10 -9.67 12.34 4.13
CA ILE A 10 -8.27 12.52 4.51
C ILE A 10 -7.33 11.96 3.44
N GLU A 11 -7.67 10.81 2.84
CA GLU A 11 -6.92 10.25 1.73
C GLU A 11 -6.87 11.20 0.53
N PHE A 12 -8.04 11.76 0.16
CA PHE A 12 -8.17 12.70 -0.94
C PHE A 12 -7.33 13.97 -0.73
N LEU A 13 -7.40 14.57 0.47
CA LEU A 13 -6.58 15.73 0.81
C LEU A 13 -5.08 15.41 0.80
N ALA A 14 -4.69 14.25 1.34
CA ALA A 14 -3.29 13.83 1.36
C ALA A 14 -2.70 13.70 -0.05
N GLN A 15 -3.46 13.12 -0.98
CA GLN A 15 -3.04 13.01 -2.38
C GLN A 15 -2.91 14.38 -3.06
N GLN A 16 -3.82 15.32 -2.80
CA GLN A 16 -3.70 16.69 -3.33
C GLN A 16 -2.47 17.42 -2.79
N ILE A 17 -2.17 17.27 -1.50
CA ILE A 17 -0.99 17.90 -0.87
C ILE A 17 0.31 17.43 -1.53
N ILE A 18 0.40 16.15 -1.89
CA ILE A 18 1.61 15.58 -2.51
C ILE A 18 1.75 16.03 -3.97
N LYS A 19 0.62 16.26 -4.64
CA LYS A 19 0.60 16.79 -6.02
C LYS A 19 0.75 18.31 -6.09
N ALA A 20 0.64 19.02 -4.97
CA ALA A 20 0.72 20.47 -4.92
C ALA A 20 2.12 20.95 -5.31
N SER A 21 2.15 21.98 -6.16
CA SER A 21 3.39 22.53 -6.73
C SER A 21 4.10 23.48 -5.76
N SER A 22 3.33 24.10 -4.86
CA SER A 22 3.82 25.16 -3.97
C SER A 22 3.43 24.94 -2.50
N LYS A 23 4.22 25.51 -1.59
CA LYS A 23 3.93 25.50 -0.16
C LYS A 23 2.61 26.22 0.17
N ALA A 24 2.27 27.27 -0.58
CA ALA A 24 1.02 28.00 -0.43
C ALA A 24 -0.19 27.12 -0.76
N GLU A 25 -0.11 26.33 -1.84
CA GLU A 25 -1.15 25.35 -2.19
C GLU A 25 -1.31 24.28 -1.12
N GLN A 26 -0.20 23.72 -0.61
CA GLN A 26 -0.24 22.74 0.47
C GLN A 26 -0.96 23.27 1.72
N ILE A 27 -0.69 24.53 2.09
CA ILE A 27 -1.36 25.21 3.21
C ILE A 27 -2.85 25.41 2.92
N ALA A 28 -3.21 25.86 1.71
CA ALA A 28 -4.61 26.06 1.32
C ALA A 28 -5.41 24.76 1.37
N ILE A 29 -4.83 23.64 0.92
CA ILE A 29 -5.44 22.31 0.98
C ILE A 29 -5.55 21.83 2.45
N SER A 30 -4.50 22.01 3.25
CA SER A 30 -4.49 21.60 4.66
C SER A 30 -5.54 22.34 5.51
N ARG A 31 -5.83 23.61 5.17
CA ARG A 31 -6.88 24.40 5.84
C ARG A 31 -8.30 23.88 5.64
N ARG A 32 -8.53 23.03 4.62
CA ARG A 32 -9.82 22.38 4.38
C ARG A 32 -10.09 21.22 5.35
N CYS A 33 -9.06 20.76 6.06
CA CYS A 33 -9.17 19.66 7.02
C CYS A 33 -9.66 20.18 8.38
N PRO A 34 -10.64 19.53 9.02
CA PRO A 34 -11.01 19.83 10.40
C PRO A 34 -9.80 19.69 11.33
N LEU A 35 -9.68 20.57 12.32
CA LEU A 35 -8.56 20.55 13.28
C LEU A 35 -8.39 19.19 13.99
N LYS A 36 -9.50 18.48 14.21
CA LYS A 36 -9.52 17.16 14.84
C LYS A 36 -8.81 16.08 14.00
N ASP A 37 -8.84 16.22 12.68
CA ASP A 37 -8.30 15.24 11.74
C ASP A 37 -6.92 15.61 11.16
N LEU A 38 -6.40 16.80 11.50
CA LEU A 38 -5.05 17.23 11.11
C LEU A 38 -3.94 16.23 11.47
N PRO A 39 -3.92 15.60 12.66
CA PRO A 39 -2.92 14.59 12.99
C PRO A 39 -2.98 13.36 12.07
N ALA A 40 -4.19 12.94 11.70
CA ALA A 40 -4.40 11.83 10.77
C ALA A 40 -3.92 12.20 9.36
N LEU A 41 -4.24 13.41 8.89
CA LEU A 41 -3.77 13.93 7.61
C LEU A 41 -2.23 13.99 7.52
N ARG A 42 -1.57 14.53 8.55
CA ARG A 42 -0.10 14.60 8.61
C ARG A 42 0.53 13.22 8.55
N THR A 43 -0.02 12.27 9.31
CA THR A 43 0.44 10.87 9.30
C THR A 43 0.30 10.28 7.90
N ARG A 44 -0.82 10.52 7.22
CA ARG A 44 -1.06 9.96 5.89
C ARG A 44 -0.16 10.56 4.82
N VAL A 45 0.02 11.89 4.81
CA VAL A 45 0.97 12.56 3.91
C VAL A 45 2.39 12.01 4.11
N LYS A 46 2.83 11.83 5.36
CA LYS A 46 4.14 11.24 5.66
C LYS A 46 4.27 9.80 5.15
N GLN A 47 3.22 8.98 5.27
CA GLN A 47 3.21 7.62 4.75
C GLN A 47 3.33 7.58 3.22
N LEU A 48 2.62 8.46 2.52
CA LEU A 48 2.64 8.51 1.06
C LEU A 48 3.97 9.06 0.51
N LEU A 49 4.62 9.98 1.24
CA LEU A 49 5.97 10.45 0.90
C LEU A 49 7.08 9.46 1.27
N ASN A 50 6.79 8.46 2.10
CA ASN A 50 7.80 7.49 2.52
C ASN A 50 8.18 6.57 1.33
N PRO A 51 9.43 6.63 0.82
CA PRO A 51 9.86 5.80 -0.31
C PRO A 51 9.79 4.29 -0.01
N ALA A 52 9.77 3.90 1.27
CA ALA A 52 9.59 2.49 1.65
C ALA A 52 8.21 1.93 1.26
N ASN A 53 7.18 2.78 1.14
CA ASN A 53 5.84 2.37 0.69
C ASN A 53 5.73 2.25 -0.84
N ASN A 54 6.67 2.84 -1.58
CA ASN A 54 6.77 2.68 -3.04
C ASN A 54 7.56 1.43 -3.44
N LYS A 55 8.05 0.64 -2.48
CA LYS A 55 8.70 -0.63 -2.80
C LYS A 55 7.64 -1.55 -3.41
N PRO A 56 7.86 -2.09 -4.63
CA PRO A 56 6.98 -3.11 -5.16
C PRO A 56 6.93 -4.21 -4.11
N VAL A 57 5.70 -4.65 -3.77
CA VAL A 57 5.50 -5.85 -2.98
C VAL A 57 6.39 -6.90 -3.62
N ARG A 58 7.45 -7.30 -2.90
CA ARG A 58 8.34 -8.38 -3.34
C ARG A 58 7.46 -9.62 -3.42
N SER A 59 6.88 -9.87 -4.59
CA SER A 59 6.17 -11.09 -4.93
C SER A 59 7.21 -12.19 -5.11
N THR A 60 8.00 -12.45 -4.07
CA THR A 60 8.93 -13.58 -4.01
C THR A 60 8.20 -14.89 -3.76
N ARG A 61 6.88 -14.84 -3.48
CA ARG A 61 6.03 -16.01 -3.43
C ARG A 61 5.45 -16.27 -4.81
N LEU A 62 5.90 -17.38 -5.40
CA LEU A 62 5.28 -17.95 -6.59
C LEU A 62 3.79 -18.23 -6.27
N PRO A 63 2.88 -18.09 -7.24
CA PRO A 63 1.48 -18.46 -7.06
C PRO A 63 1.35 -19.89 -6.51
N ALA A 64 0.35 -20.12 -5.65
CA ALA A 64 0.14 -21.44 -5.04
C ALA A 64 0.01 -22.55 -6.10
N CYS A 65 -0.64 -22.26 -7.24
CA CYS A 65 -0.77 -23.18 -8.37
C CYS A 65 0.60 -23.58 -8.95
N TYR A 66 1.55 -22.66 -9.07
CA TYR A 66 2.89 -22.95 -9.55
C TYR A 66 3.65 -23.87 -8.58
N VAL A 67 3.56 -23.59 -7.28
CA VAL A 67 4.19 -24.40 -6.22
C VAL A 67 3.63 -25.82 -6.20
N LEU A 68 2.29 -25.96 -6.23
CA LEU A 68 1.62 -27.26 -6.25
C LEU A 68 1.96 -28.07 -7.52
N THR A 69 2.03 -27.41 -8.68
CA THR A 69 2.38 -28.06 -9.95
C THR A 69 3.81 -28.58 -9.92
N LYS A 70 4.77 -27.77 -9.43
CA LYS A 70 6.16 -28.21 -9.24
C LYS A 70 6.26 -29.40 -8.28
N GLN A 71 5.55 -29.38 -7.16
CA GLN A 71 5.55 -30.50 -6.20
C GLN A 71 5.01 -31.80 -6.82
N ARG A 72 3.91 -31.74 -7.59
CA ARG A 72 3.36 -32.92 -8.29
C ARG A 72 4.36 -33.49 -9.30
N LEU A 73 4.98 -32.64 -10.12
CA LEU A 73 5.98 -33.05 -11.11
C LEU A 73 7.20 -33.70 -10.45
N THR A 74 7.69 -33.15 -9.33
CA THR A 74 8.80 -33.74 -8.58
C THR A 74 8.44 -35.13 -8.05
N LYS A 75 7.24 -35.30 -7.47
CA LYS A 75 6.77 -36.61 -6.99
C LYS A 75 6.67 -37.66 -8.09
N MET A 76 6.18 -37.28 -9.28
CA MET A 76 6.12 -38.21 -10.42
C MET A 76 7.51 -38.66 -10.87
N ARG A 77 8.47 -37.72 -10.96
CA ARG A 77 9.86 -38.05 -11.32
C ARG A 77 10.52 -39.01 -10.33
N THR A 78 10.29 -38.81 -9.03
CA THR A 78 10.84 -39.73 -8.01
C THR A 78 10.22 -41.12 -8.06
N GLN A 79 8.95 -41.24 -8.46
CA GLN A 79 8.30 -42.54 -8.62
C GLN A 79 8.78 -43.29 -9.87
N GLN A 80 9.11 -42.58 -10.95
CA GLN A 80 9.59 -43.19 -12.19
C GLN A 80 11.07 -43.62 -12.13
N HIS A 81 11.88 -43.02 -11.26
CA HIS A 81 13.30 -43.38 -11.11
C HIS A 81 13.58 -44.36 -9.95
N GLY A 82 12.57 -44.74 -9.17
CA GLY A 82 12.68 -45.63 -8.01
C GLY A 82 12.13 -47.04 -8.22
N ALA A 83 11.86 -47.44 -9.47
CA ALA A 83 11.39 -48.78 -9.85
C ALA A 83 12.40 -49.47 -10.78
#